data_AF-E0DIE3-F1
#
_entry.id   AF-E0DIE3-F1
#
_cell.length_a   1.000
_cell.length_b   1.000
_cell.length_c   1.000
_cell.angle_alpha   90.00
_cell.angle_beta   90.00
_cell.angle_gamma   90.00
#
_symmetry.space_group_name_H-M   'P 1'
#
loop_
_entity.id
_entity.type
_entity.pdbx_description
1 polymer ?
#
loop_
_entity_poly.entity_id
_entity_poly.type
_entity_poly.pdbx_seq_one_letter_code
_entity_poly.pdbx_strand_id
1 'polypeptide(L)'
;MFDSVGWSEIFFILIIGLIVIGPERLPGVIQDVRAAIFAARKAINNAKKELNGEFDDLSADLAEFQKPISQITSIRAMGPKAALGKVLFDDDPEVMDMLDPKTKPTDQPTPPATTDNQPPAGGPKNRNFNWDDVT
;
A
#
# COMPACT_ATOMS: atom_id res chain seq x y z
N MET A 1 -4.21 14.53 -2.23
CA MET A 1 -5.25 14.77 -1.20
C MET A 1 -5.16 16.18 -0.60
N PHE A 2 -3.98 16.79 -0.48
CA PHE A 2 -3.85 18.19 -0.01
C PHE A 2 -3.95 19.26 -1.10
N ASP A 3 -3.84 18.92 -2.39
CA ASP A 3 -4.08 19.83 -3.52
C ASP A 3 -5.52 20.34 -3.61
N SER A 4 -6.47 19.67 -2.94
CA SER A 4 -7.86 20.10 -2.85
C SER A 4 -8.07 21.17 -1.78
N VAL A 5 -7.09 21.43 -0.91
CA VAL A 5 -7.17 22.45 0.14
C VAL A 5 -6.86 23.80 -0.49
N GLY A 6 -7.90 24.51 -0.88
CA GLY A 6 -7.78 25.85 -1.44
C GLY A 6 -7.32 26.88 -0.40
N TRP A 7 -6.85 28.03 -0.85
CA TRP A 7 -6.48 29.17 0.00
C TRP A 7 -7.62 29.59 0.96
N SER A 8 -8.88 29.43 0.54
CA SER A 8 -10.05 29.68 1.39
C SER A 8 -10.15 28.75 2.59
N GLU A 9 -9.76 27.49 2.43
CA GLU A 9 -9.87 26.48 3.49
C GLU A 9 -8.75 26.64 4.53
N ILE A 10 -7.55 27.01 4.08
CA ILE A 10 -6.46 27.45 4.97
C ILE A 10 -6.89 28.67 5.79
N PHE A 11 -7.57 29.63 5.18
CA PHE A 11 -8.08 30.81 5.88
C PHE A 11 -9.16 30.44 6.91
N PHE A 12 -10.06 29.51 6.56
CA PHE A 12 -11.08 29.00 7.47
C PHE A 12 -10.46 28.29 8.69
N ILE A 13 -9.46 27.43 8.48
CA ILE A 13 -8.73 26.76 9.56
C ILE A 13 -7.98 27.77 10.44
N LEU A 14 -7.40 28.81 9.84
CA LEU A 14 -6.76 29.89 10.59
C LEU A 14 -7.74 30.61 11.52
N ILE A 15 -8.94 30.94 11.04
CA ILE A 15 -9.98 31.56 11.88
C ILE A 15 -10.39 30.62 13.01
N ILE A 16 -10.64 29.34 12.72
CA ILE A 16 -10.97 28.37 13.76
C ILE A 16 -9.84 28.26 14.79
N GLY A 17 -8.59 28.17 14.34
CA GLY A 17 -7.42 28.13 15.21
C GLY A 17 -7.30 29.37 16.08
N LEU A 18 -7.54 30.56 15.53
CA LEU A 18 -7.56 31.82 16.27
C LEU A 18 -8.68 31.89 17.30
N ILE A 19 -9.86 31.32 17.03
CA ILE A 19 -10.98 31.29 17.98
C ILE A 19 -10.69 30.32 19.13
N VAL A 20 -10.21 29.12 18.81
CA VAL A 20 -9.99 28.05 19.80
C VAL A 20 -8.80 28.38 20.72
N ILE A 21 -7.68 28.81 20.13
CA ILE A 21 -6.45 29.11 20.87
C ILE A 21 -6.48 30.55 21.41
N GLY A 22 -7.12 31.46 20.68
CA GLY A 22 -7.09 32.89 20.94
C GLY A 22 -5.97 33.59 20.15
N PRO A 23 -6.22 34.79 19.57
CA PRO A 23 -5.22 35.53 18.79
C PRO A 23 -4.00 35.95 19.63
N GLU A 24 -4.19 36.13 20.94
CA GLU A 24 -3.13 36.54 21.86
C GLU A 24 -2.18 35.39 22.22
N ARG A 25 -2.64 34.14 22.09
CA ARG A 25 -1.88 32.95 22.53
C ARG A 25 -1.18 32.24 21.37
N LEU A 26 -1.75 32.33 20.16
CA LEU A 26 -1.16 31.79 18.94
C LEU A 26 0.31 32.23 18.72
N PRO A 27 0.71 33.51 18.87
CA PRO A 27 2.12 33.90 18.72
C PRO A 27 3.03 33.25 19.77
N GLY A 28 2.54 33.01 20.99
CA GLY A 28 3.27 32.27 22.02
C GLY A 28 3.48 30.81 21.64
N VAL A 29 2.42 30.12 21.22
CA VAL A 29 2.50 28.71 20.78
C VAL A 29 3.47 28.52 19.61
N ILE A 30 3.47 29.44 18.64
CA ILE A 30 4.41 29.38 17.52
C ILE A 30 5.86 29.51 18.01
N GLN A 31 6.11 30.38 19.00
CA GLN A 31 7.44 30.53 19.58
C GLN A 31 7.89 29.26 20.29
N ASP A 32 7.00 28.63 21.06
CA ASP A 32 7.29 27.38 21.77
C ASP A 32 7.58 26.22 20.81
N VAL A 33 6.73 26.04 19.80
CA VAL A 33 6.92 25.00 18.78
C VAL A 33 8.22 25.24 18.01
N ARG A 34 8.50 26.49 17.63
CA ARG A 34 9.74 26.83 16.93
C ARG A 34 10.97 26.59 17.81
N ALA A 35 10.92 26.95 19.08
CA ALA A 35 11.98 26.71 20.05
C ALA A 35 12.21 25.20 20.25
N ALA A 36 11.14 24.42 20.37
CA ALA A 36 11.19 22.96 20.49
C ALA A 36 11.82 22.31 19.25
N ILE A 37 11.40 22.71 18.04
CA ILE A 37 11.99 22.21 16.79
C ILE A 37 13.46 22.59 16.70
N PHE A 38 13.83 23.82 17.08
CA PHE A 38 15.22 24.27 17.07
C PHE A 38 16.07 23.50 18.07
N ALA A 39 15.56 23.29 19.29
CA ALA A 39 16.21 22.50 20.32
C ALA A 39 16.38 21.04 19.87
N ALA A 40 15.36 20.43 19.28
CA ALA A 40 15.42 19.08 18.75
C ALA A 40 16.46 18.96 17.62
N ARG A 41 16.45 19.88 16.65
CA ARG A 41 17.47 19.91 15.57
C ARG A 41 18.87 20.08 16.13
N LYS A 42 19.06 20.97 17.12
CA LYS A 42 20.35 21.19 17.77
C LYS A 42 20.82 19.96 18.54
N ALA A 43 19.92 19.30 19.26
CA ALA A 43 20.20 18.06 19.98
C ALA A 43 20.60 16.93 19.01
N ILE A 44 19.87 16.76 17.90
CA ILE A 44 20.22 15.79 16.85
C ILE A 44 21.58 16.11 16.23
N ASN A 45 21.87 17.38 15.93
CA ASN A 45 23.14 17.77 15.33
C ASN A 45 24.31 17.58 16.31
N ASN A 46 24.11 17.86 17.60
CA ASN A 46 25.12 17.64 18.64
C ASN A 46 25.36 16.14 18.85
N ALA A 47 24.29 15.34 18.99
CA ALA A 47 24.38 13.90 19.08
C ALA A 47 25.06 13.32 17.84
N LYS A 48 24.72 13.78 16.62
CA LYS A 48 25.40 13.38 15.40
C LYS A 48 26.88 13.80 15.39
N LYS A 49 27.27 14.89 16.04
CA LYS A 49 28.67 15.33 16.11
C LYS A 49 29.48 14.48 17.09
N GLU A 50 28.90 14.13 18.23
CA GLU A 50 29.48 13.21 19.22
C GLU A 50 29.54 11.79 18.65
N LEU A 51 28.44 11.34 18.06
CA LEU A 51 28.34 10.06 17.39
C LEU A 51 29.13 10.03 16.10
N ASN A 52 29.37 11.08 15.33
CA ASN A 52 30.16 10.98 14.08
C ASN A 52 31.59 10.46 14.30
N GLY A 53 32.13 10.51 15.53
CA GLY A 53 33.37 9.81 15.89
C GLY A 53 33.21 8.29 16.05
N GLU A 54 31.98 7.82 16.27
CA GLU A 54 31.55 6.43 16.51
C GLU A 54 30.59 5.90 15.41
N PHE A 55 30.14 6.79 14.52
CA PHE A 55 29.14 6.58 13.48
C PHE A 55 29.79 6.05 12.21
N ASP A 56 31.11 6.14 12.04
CA ASP A 56 31.78 5.37 10.98
C ASP A 56 31.60 3.87 11.25
N ASP A 57 31.75 3.44 12.51
CA ASP A 57 31.51 2.07 12.93
C ASP A 57 30.01 1.71 12.89
N LEU A 58 29.14 2.58 13.42
CA LEU A 58 27.69 2.34 13.39
C LEU A 58 27.09 2.46 11.98
N SER A 59 27.66 3.29 11.10
CA SER A 59 27.24 3.40 9.69
C SER A 59 27.65 2.18 8.89
N ALA A 60 28.75 1.51 9.24
CA ALA A 60 29.08 0.22 8.64
C ALA A 60 28.02 -0.84 9.00
N ASP A 61 27.61 -0.89 10.27
CA ASP A 61 26.51 -1.77 10.72
C ASP A 61 25.15 -1.35 10.11
N LEU A 62 24.85 -0.06 10.03
CA LEU A 62 23.62 0.45 9.40
C LEU A 62 23.63 0.26 7.88
N ALA A 63 24.79 0.20 7.22
CA ALA A 63 24.89 -0.13 5.79
C ALA A 63 24.48 -1.59 5.53
N GLU A 64 24.76 -2.50 6.46
CA GLU A 64 24.24 -3.87 6.46
C GLU A 64 22.69 -3.86 6.55
N PHE A 65 22.13 -3.01 7.43
CA PHE A 65 20.66 -2.82 7.58
C PHE A 65 20.01 -1.95 6.49
N GLN A 66 20.79 -1.18 5.75
CA GLN A 66 20.31 -0.39 4.63
C GLN A 66 19.91 -1.29 3.46
N LYS A 67 20.54 -2.46 3.31
CA LYS A 67 20.13 -3.49 2.33
C LYS A 67 18.70 -3.99 2.57
N PRO A 68 18.29 -4.49 3.75
CA PRO A 68 16.91 -4.90 3.98
C PRO A 68 15.92 -3.74 3.90
N ILE A 69 16.28 -2.53 4.35
CA ILE A 69 15.39 -1.35 4.23
C ILE A 69 15.18 -0.94 2.78
N SER A 70 16.24 -0.94 1.96
CA SER A 70 16.16 -0.67 0.53
C SER A 70 15.43 -1.77 -0.23
N GLN A 71 15.56 -3.04 0.18
CA GLN A 71 14.76 -4.14 -0.35
C GLN A 71 13.27 -3.97 -0.01
N ILE A 72 12.91 -3.63 1.22
CA ILE A 72 11.51 -3.37 1.61
C ILE A 72 10.94 -2.19 0.83
N THR A 73 11.74 -1.14 0.66
CA THR A 73 11.36 0.05 -0.13
C THR A 73 11.21 -0.29 -1.61
N SER A 74 12.10 -1.14 -2.16
CA SER A 74 12.05 -1.63 -3.54
C SER A 74 10.85 -2.56 -3.78
N ILE A 75 10.56 -3.49 -2.85
CA ILE A 75 9.39 -4.37 -2.88
C ILE A 75 8.10 -3.54 -2.83
N ARG A 76 8.07 -2.51 -1.98
CA ARG A 76 6.93 -1.58 -1.89
C ARG A 76 6.80 -0.71 -3.15
N ALA A 77 7.90 -0.31 -3.77
CA ALA A 77 7.92 0.46 -5.00
C ALA A 77 7.53 -0.37 -6.24
N MET A 78 7.88 -1.66 -6.29
CA MET A 78 7.41 -2.60 -7.31
C MET A 78 5.95 -2.99 -7.09
N GLY A 79 5.43 -2.91 -5.86
CA GLY A 79 4.09 -3.35 -5.52
C GLY A 79 3.98 -4.88 -5.49
N PRO A 80 3.06 -5.44 -4.67
CA PRO A 80 3.01 -6.86 -4.38
C PRO A 80 2.78 -7.73 -5.63
N LYS A 81 2.04 -7.24 -6.63
CA LYS A 81 1.84 -7.97 -7.89
C LYS A 81 3.08 -8.04 -8.77
N ALA A 82 3.91 -6.99 -8.82
CA ALA A 82 5.14 -7.03 -9.61
C ALA A 82 6.27 -7.73 -8.86
N ALA A 83 6.30 -7.67 -7.52
CA ALA A 83 7.22 -8.44 -6.70
C ALA A 83 6.95 -9.95 -6.80
N LEU A 84 5.69 -10.37 -6.69
CA LEU A 84 5.29 -11.76 -6.92
C LEU A 84 5.48 -12.16 -8.38
N GLY A 85 5.19 -11.25 -9.32
CA GLY A 85 5.49 -11.44 -10.72
C GLY A 85 6.97 -11.74 -10.93
N LYS A 86 7.90 -10.90 -10.47
CA LYS A 86 9.33 -11.18 -10.67
C LYS A 86 9.79 -12.49 -10.03
N VAL A 87 9.32 -12.81 -8.83
CA VAL A 87 9.69 -14.08 -8.17
C VAL A 87 9.10 -15.29 -8.89
N LEU A 88 7.91 -15.19 -9.48
CA LEU A 88 7.26 -16.30 -10.18
C LEU A 88 7.64 -16.38 -11.67
N PHE A 89 8.05 -15.26 -12.29
CA PHE A 89 8.40 -15.15 -13.71
C PHE A 89 9.90 -15.23 -13.98
N ASP A 90 10.79 -14.94 -13.03
CA ASP A 90 12.24 -15.17 -13.21
C ASP A 90 12.59 -16.66 -13.20
N ASP A 91 11.77 -17.51 -12.57
CA ASP A 91 12.11 -18.92 -12.29
C ASP A 91 11.45 -19.95 -13.23
N ASP A 92 10.55 -19.59 -14.16
CA ASP A 92 9.90 -20.58 -15.04
C ASP A 92 9.51 -20.07 -16.45
N PRO A 93 9.98 -20.71 -17.53
CA PRO A 93 9.53 -20.40 -18.90
C PRO A 93 8.11 -20.92 -19.20
N GLU A 94 7.60 -21.90 -18.43
CA GLU A 94 6.30 -22.54 -18.65
C GLU A 94 5.12 -21.65 -18.23
N VAL A 95 5.31 -20.79 -17.22
CA VAL A 95 4.25 -19.83 -16.80
C VAL A 95 3.98 -18.75 -17.84
N MET A 96 4.96 -18.44 -18.69
CA MET A 96 4.80 -17.48 -19.77
C MET A 96 3.96 -18.03 -20.93
N ASP A 97 3.99 -19.35 -21.14
CA ASP A 97 3.24 -20.06 -22.19
C ASP A 97 1.77 -20.29 -21.78
N MET A 98 1.48 -20.50 -20.49
CA MET A 98 0.10 -20.62 -19.97
C MET A 98 -0.65 -19.28 -19.83
N LEU A 99 0.09 -18.17 -19.85
CA LEU A 99 -0.47 -16.81 -19.82
C LEU A 99 -0.66 -16.22 -21.21
N ASP A 100 -0.17 -16.89 -22.26
CA ASP A 100 -0.48 -16.53 -23.63
C ASP A 100 -1.90 -17.03 -23.97
N PRO A 101 -2.90 -16.13 -24.16
CA PRO A 101 -4.28 -16.53 -24.42
C PRO A 101 -4.50 -17.24 -25.77
N LYS A 102 -3.43 -17.66 -26.46
CA LYS A 102 -3.41 -18.26 -27.80
C LYS A 102 -3.31 -19.80 -27.81
N THR A 103 -3.14 -20.47 -26.67
CA THR A 103 -2.92 -21.92 -26.57
C THR A 103 -4.08 -22.71 -25.95
N LYS A 104 -5.34 -22.35 -26.28
CA LYS A 104 -6.46 -23.30 -26.10
C LYS A 104 -6.72 -24.08 -27.39
N PRO A 105 -6.61 -25.42 -27.37
CA PRO A 105 -6.94 -26.27 -28.51
C PRO A 105 -8.40 -26.06 -28.94
N THR A 106 -8.54 -25.85 -30.24
CA THR A 106 -9.73 -26.09 -31.03
C THR A 106 -10.30 -27.48 -30.72
N ASP A 107 -11.46 -27.55 -30.07
CA ASP A 107 -12.38 -28.67 -30.20
C ASP A 107 -13.76 -28.13 -30.58
N GLN A 108 -13.90 -27.85 -31.89
CA GLN A 108 -15.18 -27.89 -32.57
C GLN A 108 -15.40 -29.30 -33.10
N PRO A 109 -16.55 -29.91 -32.80
CA PRO A 109 -17.32 -30.60 -33.82
C PRO A 109 -18.61 -29.82 -34.12
N THR A 110 -18.83 -29.53 -35.41
CA THR A 110 -19.97 -28.78 -35.99
C THR A 110 -21.32 -29.54 -35.94
N PRO A 111 -22.49 -28.87 -36.17
CA PRO A 111 -23.85 -29.21 -35.69
C PRO A 111 -24.72 -30.03 -36.67
N PRO A 112 -25.97 -30.42 -36.32
CA PRO A 112 -27.12 -29.56 -36.68
C PRO A 112 -28.33 -29.51 -35.71
N ALA A 113 -29.05 -28.40 -35.84
CA ALA A 113 -30.51 -28.20 -35.74
C ALA A 113 -31.22 -28.07 -34.37
N THR A 114 -31.61 -26.82 -34.13
CA THR A 114 -32.63 -26.22 -33.25
C THR A 114 -33.98 -26.92 -33.24
N THR A 115 -34.67 -26.96 -32.08
CA THR A 115 -36.14 -26.87 -31.85
C THR A 115 -36.34 -27.02 -30.33
N ASP A 116 -36.57 -25.95 -29.56
CA ASP A 116 -37.87 -25.32 -29.28
C ASP A 116 -38.28 -25.62 -27.80
N ASN A 117 -39.05 -24.70 -27.24
CA ASN A 117 -39.55 -24.58 -25.87
C ASN A 117 -39.66 -25.86 -24.99
N GLN A 118 -39.25 -25.76 -23.73
CA GLN A 118 -39.66 -26.67 -22.65
C GLN A 118 -40.43 -25.88 -21.58
N PRO A 119 -41.66 -26.31 -21.21
CA PRO A 119 -41.78 -27.16 -20.01
C PRO A 119 -42.78 -28.33 -20.18
N PRO A 120 -42.58 -29.46 -19.47
CA PRO A 120 -43.35 -29.62 -18.24
C PRO A 120 -42.64 -30.35 -17.07
N ALA A 121 -43.03 -29.91 -15.87
CA ALA A 121 -43.26 -30.64 -14.62
C ALA A 121 -42.38 -31.85 -14.19
N GLY A 122 -41.83 -31.79 -12.96
CA GLY A 122 -41.88 -32.92 -12.04
C GLY A 122 -40.63 -33.33 -11.22
N GLY A 123 -40.31 -32.59 -10.14
CA GLY A 123 -39.76 -33.12 -8.87
C GLY A 123 -38.30 -33.64 -8.79
N PRO A 124 -37.76 -33.91 -7.58
CA PRO A 124 -37.28 -32.84 -6.70
C PRO A 124 -35.88 -33.06 -6.06
N LYS A 125 -35.46 -32.03 -5.30
CA LYS A 125 -34.53 -32.01 -4.15
C LYS A 125 -33.05 -31.71 -4.41
N ASN A 126 -32.80 -30.41 -4.37
CA ASN A 126 -31.66 -29.79 -3.72
C ASN A 126 -31.29 -30.46 -2.37
N ARG A 127 -30.03 -30.82 -2.21
CA ARG A 127 -29.40 -30.98 -0.90
C ARG A 127 -28.19 -30.07 -0.87
N ASN A 128 -28.42 -28.82 -0.49
CA ASN A 128 -27.36 -27.92 -0.10
C ASN A 128 -26.83 -28.39 1.26
N PHE A 129 -25.56 -28.79 1.28
CA PHE A 129 -24.81 -29.08 2.49
C PHE A 129 -24.58 -27.77 3.26
N ASN A 130 -24.96 -27.71 4.54
CA ASN A 130 -24.78 -26.54 5.40
C ASN A 130 -23.64 -26.79 6.39
N TRP A 131 -22.77 -25.80 6.58
CA TRP A 131 -21.54 -25.90 7.38
C TRP A 131 -21.75 -25.65 8.89
N ASP A 132 -22.98 -25.47 9.35
CA ASP A 132 -23.31 -25.28 10.77
C ASP A 132 -23.41 -26.60 11.58
N ASP A 133 -23.28 -27.77 10.95
CA ASP A 133 -23.40 -29.10 11.59
C ASP A 133 -22.05 -29.69 12.10
N VAL A 134 -20.95 -28.91 12.09
CA VAL A 134 -19.61 -29.38 12.50
C VAL A 134 -19.05 -28.59 13.69
N THR A 135 -19.88 -28.29 14.68
CA THR A 135 -19.45 -27.83 16.01
C THR A 135 -20.03 -28.71 17.11
#